data_AF-A0A844U8R1-F1
#
_entry.id   AF-A0A844U8R1-F1
#
_cell.length_a   1.000
_cell.length_b   1.000
_cell.length_c   1.000
_cell.angle_alpha   90.00
_cell.angle_beta   90.00
_cell.angle_gamma   90.00
#
_symmetry.space_group_name_H-M   'P 1'
#
loop_
_entity.id
_entity.type
_entity.pdbx_description
1 polymer ?
#
loop_
_entity_poly.entity_id
_entity_poly.type
_entity_poly.pdbx_seq_one_letter_code
_entity_poly.pdbx_strand_id
1 'polypeptide(L)'
;MALIPKIEFTDSKTNWSIEIEDIGTTGRNKKNPNKLNYNKTYRTCQYLNCSNTIMISRLSGLCDEHDNHQHDLFLTLFDEKGGKVKSPRHDVIINNLIDWAKSRNFDLLPFFSDCSFTILGNIPDVSTLSKEVIHNNFIPKTLDEYLKICIETVNRHFPETNNSSFQMLEIKNIKYPARVLAITLVGLLLVEESNRGDRWFWREIVKDEAKTDFLGAAMPIAYFAAMNFPWGMEIGKAAPKFIPSGK
;
A
#
# COMPACT_ATOMS: atom_id res chain seq x y z
N MET A 1 -9.78 7.16 -20.01
CA MET A 1 -9.13 6.99 -18.70
C MET A 1 -7.68 6.64 -18.97
N ALA A 2 -6.73 7.35 -18.37
CA ALA A 2 -5.30 7.08 -18.59
C ALA A 2 -4.86 6.04 -17.55
N LEU A 3 -4.56 4.83 -17.99
CA LEU A 3 -4.08 3.78 -17.07
C LEU A 3 -2.65 4.07 -16.65
N ILE A 4 -2.33 3.81 -15.40
CA ILE A 4 -0.96 3.84 -14.90
C ILE A 4 -0.19 2.69 -15.60
N PRO A 5 0.99 2.97 -16.20
CA PRO A 5 1.79 1.93 -16.84
C PRO A 5 2.09 0.81 -15.86
N LYS A 6 1.88 -0.44 -16.32
CA LYS A 6 2.23 -1.64 -15.59
C LYS A 6 3.73 -1.65 -15.26
N ILE A 7 4.07 -2.06 -14.05
CA ILE A 7 5.46 -2.18 -13.61
C ILE A 7 5.75 -3.58 -13.08
N GLU A 8 7.00 -4.00 -13.20
CA GLU A 8 7.48 -5.29 -12.70
C GLU A 8 8.82 -5.10 -12.00
N PHE A 9 9.02 -5.83 -10.90
CA PHE A 9 10.30 -5.96 -10.22
C PHE A 9 10.65 -7.42 -10.03
N THR A 10 11.83 -7.83 -10.47
CA THR A 10 12.37 -9.18 -10.31
C THR A 10 13.55 -9.17 -9.35
N ASP A 11 13.50 -9.98 -8.31
CA ASP A 11 14.62 -10.15 -7.38
C ASP A 11 15.74 -10.96 -8.05
N SER A 12 16.94 -10.36 -8.11
CA SER A 12 18.09 -10.87 -8.87
C SER A 12 18.59 -12.25 -8.43
N LYS A 13 18.37 -12.61 -7.16
CA LYS A 13 18.89 -13.85 -6.56
C LYS A 13 17.89 -14.99 -6.59
N THR A 14 16.61 -14.68 -6.54
CA THR A 14 15.55 -15.69 -6.46
C THR A 14 14.79 -15.86 -7.77
N ASN A 15 14.89 -14.90 -8.69
CA ASN A 15 14.06 -14.77 -9.90
C ASN A 15 12.56 -14.66 -9.64
N TRP A 16 12.15 -14.47 -8.38
CA TRP A 16 10.77 -14.14 -8.05
C TRP A 16 10.49 -12.71 -8.50
N SER A 17 9.29 -12.46 -9.02
CA SER A 17 8.89 -11.11 -9.42
C SER A 17 7.53 -10.71 -8.87
N ILE A 18 7.36 -9.41 -8.68
CA ILE A 18 6.06 -8.78 -8.45
C ILE A 18 5.73 -7.89 -9.63
N GLU A 19 4.47 -7.91 -10.04
CA GLU A 19 3.91 -7.03 -11.07
C GLU A 19 2.79 -6.22 -10.44
N ILE A 20 2.76 -4.92 -10.70
CA ILE A 20 1.68 -4.03 -10.27
C ILE A 20 1.02 -3.46 -11.52
N GLU A 21 -0.29 -3.70 -11.64
CA GLU A 21 -1.11 -3.27 -12.76
C GLU A 21 -2.30 -2.43 -12.29
N ASP A 22 -2.70 -1.48 -13.14
CA ASP A 22 -3.91 -0.68 -12.98
C ASP A 22 -5.09 -1.39 -13.67
N ILE A 23 -6.03 -1.89 -12.86
CA ILE A 23 -7.20 -2.62 -13.34
C ILE A 23 -8.37 -1.66 -13.57
N GLY A 24 -8.33 -1.00 -14.73
CA GLY A 24 -9.22 0.07 -15.18
C GLY A 24 -10.75 -0.14 -15.11
N THR A 25 -11.25 -1.37 -14.99
CA THR A 25 -12.70 -1.66 -15.05
C THR A 25 -13.21 -2.49 -13.86
N THR A 26 -12.35 -2.75 -12.88
CA THR A 26 -12.66 -3.61 -11.71
C THR A 26 -12.23 -2.96 -10.40
N GLY A 27 -12.15 -1.63 -10.35
CA GLY A 27 -12.04 -0.91 -9.09
C GLY A 27 -13.15 -1.34 -8.13
N ARG A 28 -12.90 -1.26 -6.82
CA ARG A 28 -13.85 -1.70 -5.78
C ARG A 28 -15.23 -1.01 -5.85
N ASN A 29 -15.46 -0.04 -6.75
CA ASN A 29 -16.67 0.79 -6.86
C ASN A 29 -17.09 1.34 -5.48
N LYS A 30 -16.08 1.65 -4.67
CA LYS A 30 -16.27 2.28 -3.37
C LYS A 30 -16.17 3.77 -3.56
N LYS A 31 -16.92 4.51 -2.73
CA LYS A 31 -16.72 5.94 -2.57
C LYS A 31 -15.24 6.18 -2.40
N ASN A 32 -14.70 6.98 -3.30
CA ASN A 32 -13.36 7.47 -3.20
C ASN A 32 -13.32 8.40 -1.99
N PRO A 33 -12.67 7.98 -0.88
CA PRO A 33 -12.58 8.83 0.29
C PRO A 33 -11.64 10.01 0.02
N ASN A 34 -11.01 10.11 -1.17
CA ASN A 34 -10.20 11.25 -1.56
C ASN A 34 -11.00 12.54 -1.38
N LYS A 35 -10.68 13.24 -0.30
CA LYS A 35 -11.31 14.49 0.11
C LYS A 35 -10.64 15.67 -0.61
N LEU A 36 -10.59 15.68 -1.94
CA LEU A 36 -9.75 16.60 -2.75
C LEU A 36 -10.11 18.10 -2.66
N ASN A 37 -11.13 18.52 -1.90
CA ASN A 37 -11.44 19.93 -1.74
C ASN A 37 -10.91 20.52 -0.43
N TYR A 38 -9.67 21.00 -0.46
CA TYR A 38 -9.21 21.95 0.56
C TYR A 38 -9.55 23.41 0.19
N ASN A 39 -9.60 23.74 -1.10
CA ASN A 39 -9.94 25.08 -1.53
C ASN A 39 -11.46 25.24 -1.63
N LYS A 40 -12.11 25.57 -0.51
CA LYS A 40 -13.56 25.83 -0.43
C LYS A 40 -14.08 26.78 -1.50
N THR A 41 -13.25 27.60 -2.14
CA THR A 41 -13.71 28.49 -3.24
C THR A 41 -13.81 27.79 -4.59
N TYR A 42 -13.20 26.62 -4.76
CA TYR A 42 -13.23 25.82 -5.98
C TYR A 42 -14.61 25.20 -6.16
N ARG A 43 -15.30 25.63 -7.21
CA ARG A 43 -16.65 25.16 -7.57
C ARG A 43 -16.65 24.20 -8.74
N THR A 44 -15.49 23.87 -9.31
CA THR A 44 -15.39 22.95 -10.45
C THR A 44 -14.77 21.64 -10.00
N CYS A 45 -15.27 20.53 -10.54
CA CYS A 45 -14.66 19.22 -10.33
C CYS A 45 -13.17 19.24 -10.73
N GLN A 46 -12.31 18.68 -9.89
CA GLN A 46 -10.87 18.60 -10.13
C GLN A 46 -10.44 17.44 -11.03
N TYR A 47 -11.39 16.58 -11.41
CA TYR A 47 -11.14 15.52 -12.38
C TYR A 47 -10.85 16.14 -13.75
N LEU A 48 -9.79 15.68 -14.41
CA LEU A 48 -9.33 16.22 -15.68
C LEU A 48 -10.44 16.20 -16.72
N ASN A 49 -10.65 17.35 -17.39
CA ASN A 49 -11.70 17.57 -18.39
C ASN A 49 -13.14 17.48 -17.86
N CYS A 50 -13.37 17.51 -16.54
CA CYS A 50 -14.71 17.64 -15.97
C CYS A 50 -15.05 19.11 -15.70
N SER A 51 -16.19 19.58 -16.20
CA SER A 51 -16.72 20.93 -15.98
C SER A 51 -17.87 20.98 -14.96
N ASN A 52 -18.21 19.84 -14.34
CA ASN A 52 -19.31 19.77 -13.38
C ASN A 52 -19.05 20.68 -12.18
N THR A 53 -20.09 21.42 -11.79
CA THR A 53 -20.04 22.30 -10.63
C THR A 53 -20.28 21.50 -9.34
N ILE A 54 -19.49 21.77 -8.30
CA ILE A 54 -19.62 21.15 -6.97
C ILE A 54 -20.05 22.19 -5.92
N MET A 55 -20.80 21.74 -4.92
CA MET A 55 -21.19 22.58 -3.79
C MET A 55 -19.96 22.96 -2.94
N ILE A 56 -20.00 24.17 -2.38
CA ILE A 56 -18.92 24.73 -1.55
C ILE A 56 -18.61 23.90 -0.30
N SER A 57 -19.60 23.14 0.18
CA SER A 57 -19.51 22.25 1.34
C SER A 57 -18.90 20.88 1.00
N ARG A 58 -18.71 20.56 -0.29
CA ARG A 58 -18.20 19.27 -0.71
C ARG A 58 -16.70 19.20 -0.51
N LEU A 59 -16.29 18.38 0.45
CA LEU A 59 -14.89 18.16 0.79
C LEU A 59 -14.14 17.30 -0.24
N SER A 60 -14.82 16.59 -1.15
CA SER A 60 -14.16 15.65 -2.07
C SER A 60 -13.49 16.27 -3.29
N GLY A 61 -13.85 17.50 -3.70
CA GLY A 61 -13.29 18.14 -4.90
C GLY A 61 -13.74 17.49 -6.20
N LEU A 62 -14.50 16.39 -6.12
CA LEU A 62 -15.06 15.60 -7.21
C LEU A 62 -16.58 15.76 -7.23
N CYS A 63 -17.19 15.75 -8.42
CA CYS A 63 -18.65 15.69 -8.59
C CYS A 63 -19.18 14.28 -8.32
N ASP A 64 -20.51 14.10 -8.31
CA ASP A 64 -21.14 12.79 -8.03
C ASP A 64 -20.75 11.71 -9.05
N GLU A 65 -20.47 12.09 -10.29
CA GLU A 65 -20.03 11.15 -11.35
C GLU A 65 -18.61 10.63 -11.10
N HIS A 66 -17.80 11.35 -10.31
CA HIS A 66 -16.42 11.02 -10.00
C HIS A 66 -16.22 10.71 -8.51
N ASP A 67 -17.29 10.48 -7.73
CA ASP A 67 -17.18 10.25 -6.30
C ASP A 67 -16.67 8.84 -5.93
N ASN A 68 -16.56 7.94 -6.90
CA ASN A 68 -16.11 6.56 -6.74
C ASN A 68 -14.75 6.31 -7.40
N HIS A 69 -14.02 5.33 -6.85
CA HIS A 69 -12.82 4.79 -7.49
C HIS A 69 -13.17 4.26 -8.87
N GLN A 70 -12.51 4.80 -9.90
CA GLN A 70 -12.64 4.32 -11.27
C GLN A 70 -11.75 3.09 -11.53
N HIS A 71 -10.64 2.98 -10.80
CA HIS A 71 -9.67 1.90 -10.92
C HIS A 71 -8.89 1.71 -9.62
N ASP A 72 -8.28 0.53 -9.50
CA ASP A 72 -7.44 0.12 -8.38
C ASP A 72 -6.13 -0.44 -8.95
N LEU A 73 -5.06 -0.37 -8.18
CA LEU A 73 -3.85 -1.14 -8.42
C LEU A 73 -4.02 -2.57 -7.89
N PHE A 74 -3.42 -3.52 -8.60
CA PHE A 74 -3.38 -4.92 -8.24
C PHE A 74 -1.95 -5.44 -8.30
N LEU A 75 -1.54 -6.20 -7.27
CA LEU A 75 -0.24 -6.87 -7.23
C LEU A 75 -0.39 -8.36 -7.57
N THR A 76 0.35 -8.80 -8.59
CA THR A 76 0.53 -10.22 -8.93
C THR A 76 1.94 -10.66 -8.53
N LEU A 77 2.06 -11.82 -7.90
CA LEU A 77 3.34 -12.44 -7.55
C LEU A 77 3.63 -13.58 -8.52
N PHE A 78 4.87 -13.69 -8.96
CA PHE A 78 5.37 -14.74 -9.84
C PHE A 78 6.51 -15.50 -9.15
N ASP A 79 6.47 -16.82 -9.28
CA ASP A 79 7.53 -17.71 -8.78
C ASP A 79 8.80 -17.61 -9.64
N GLU A 80 9.86 -18.32 -9.22
CA GLU A 80 11.15 -18.33 -9.93
C GLU A 80 11.11 -18.85 -11.37
N LYS A 81 9.99 -19.46 -11.80
CA LYS A 81 9.77 -19.96 -13.16
C LYS A 81 8.86 -19.05 -13.97
N GLY A 82 8.45 -17.90 -13.42
CA GLY A 82 7.48 -17.00 -14.03
C GLY A 82 6.03 -17.48 -13.92
N GLY A 83 5.74 -18.45 -13.06
CA GLY A 83 4.39 -18.93 -12.79
C GLY A 83 3.64 -17.98 -11.85
N LYS A 84 2.42 -17.57 -12.21
CA LYS A 84 1.56 -16.78 -11.32
C LYS A 84 1.24 -17.57 -10.06
N VAL A 85 1.57 -17.00 -8.90
CA VAL A 85 1.25 -17.58 -7.59
C VAL A 85 0.35 -16.65 -6.81
N LYS A 86 -0.53 -17.25 -6.00
CA LYS A 86 -1.40 -16.48 -5.13
C LYS A 86 -0.56 -15.79 -4.06
N SER A 87 -0.53 -14.46 -4.09
CA SER A 87 0.14 -13.66 -3.05
C SER A 87 -0.45 -14.00 -1.67
N PRO A 88 0.38 -14.31 -0.65
CA PRO A 88 -0.10 -14.52 0.71
C PRO A 88 -0.72 -13.23 1.28
N ARG A 89 -1.66 -13.38 2.22
CA ARG A 89 -2.25 -12.23 2.91
C ARG A 89 -1.22 -11.56 3.84
N HIS A 90 -1.41 -10.28 4.14
CA HIS A 90 -0.57 -9.51 5.07
C HIS A 90 -0.29 -10.22 6.39
N ASP A 91 -1.32 -10.74 7.07
CA ASP A 91 -1.20 -11.45 8.34
C ASP A 91 -0.32 -12.70 8.21
N VAL A 92 -0.49 -13.46 7.14
CA VAL A 92 0.29 -14.66 6.85
C VAL A 92 1.75 -14.30 6.58
N ILE A 93 2.01 -13.24 5.79
CA ILE A 93 3.38 -12.76 5.54
C ILE A 93 4.05 -12.37 6.86
N ILE A 94 3.38 -11.55 7.66
CA ILE A 94 3.93 -11.02 8.92
C ILE A 94 4.24 -12.16 9.89
N ASN A 95 3.34 -13.12 10.07
CA ASN A 95 3.57 -14.24 10.99
C ASN A 95 4.77 -15.09 10.54
N ASN A 96 4.89 -15.39 9.24
CA ASN A 96 6.03 -16.14 8.72
C ASN A 96 7.35 -15.38 8.87
N LEU A 97 7.34 -14.06 8.69
CA LEU A 97 8.52 -13.22 8.94
C LEU A 97 8.88 -13.20 10.43
N ILE A 98 7.90 -13.10 11.34
CA ILE A 98 8.15 -13.14 12.79
C ILE A 98 8.78 -14.46 13.21
N ASP A 99 8.24 -15.59 12.75
CA ASP A 99 8.77 -16.92 13.07
C ASP A 99 10.17 -17.11 12.49
N TRP A 100 10.39 -16.63 11.26
CA TRP A 100 11.71 -16.58 10.65
C TRP A 100 12.70 -15.74 11.47
N ALA A 101 12.27 -14.56 11.93
CA ALA A 101 13.12 -13.63 12.65
C ALA A 101 13.52 -14.18 14.03
N LYS A 102 12.56 -14.78 14.75
CA LYS A 102 12.80 -15.46 16.04
C LYS A 102 13.85 -16.55 15.93
N SER A 103 13.77 -17.40 14.91
CA SER A 103 14.71 -18.52 14.76
C SER A 103 16.14 -18.07 14.38
N ARG A 104 16.36 -16.78 14.11
CA ARG A 104 17.63 -16.20 13.65
C ARG A 104 18.13 -15.06 14.52
N ASN A 105 17.39 -14.73 15.59
CA ASN A 105 17.63 -13.53 16.40
C ASN A 105 17.71 -12.25 15.52
N PHE A 106 16.88 -12.18 14.49
CA PHE A 106 16.80 -11.03 13.59
C PHE A 106 15.77 -10.03 14.15
N ASP A 107 16.12 -8.74 14.15
CA ASP A 107 15.19 -7.70 14.59
C ASP A 107 14.38 -7.15 13.41
N LEU A 108 13.07 -7.41 13.40
CA LEU A 108 12.15 -6.90 12.39
C LEU A 108 11.66 -5.48 12.67
N LEU A 109 11.83 -4.96 13.89
CA LEU A 109 11.31 -3.65 14.26
C LEU A 109 11.84 -2.53 13.35
N PRO A 110 13.14 -2.46 13.00
CA PRO A 110 13.66 -1.48 12.06
C PRO A 110 12.98 -1.54 10.69
N PHE A 111 12.66 -2.74 10.18
CA PHE A 111 11.99 -2.90 8.89
C PHE A 111 10.56 -2.37 8.90
N PHE A 112 9.76 -2.71 9.91
CA PHE A 112 8.39 -2.21 10.02
C PHE A 112 8.32 -0.71 10.37
N SER A 113 9.30 -0.21 11.12
CA SER A 113 9.48 1.23 11.36
C SER A 113 9.76 1.95 10.04
N ASP A 114 10.68 1.44 9.22
CA ASP A 114 11.02 2.02 7.92
C ASP A 114 9.82 1.99 6.97
N CYS A 115 9.05 0.89 6.92
CA CYS A 115 7.78 0.85 6.19
C CYS A 115 6.81 1.96 6.66
N SER A 116 6.72 2.20 7.97
CA SER A 116 5.82 3.22 8.53
C SER A 116 6.20 4.64 8.11
N PHE A 117 7.49 4.96 8.05
CA PHE A 117 7.96 6.31 7.75
C PHE A 117 8.19 6.57 6.27
N THR A 118 8.50 5.53 5.49
CA THR A 118 8.83 5.62 4.07
C THR A 118 7.59 5.42 3.18
N ILE A 119 6.68 4.52 3.56
CA ILE A 119 5.55 4.13 2.71
C ILE A 119 4.27 4.85 3.15
N LEU A 120 3.88 4.75 4.43
CA LEU A 120 2.58 5.22 4.89
C LEU A 120 2.42 6.75 4.81
N GLY A 121 1.37 7.19 4.12
CA GLY A 121 1.07 8.61 3.93
C GLY A 121 2.00 9.32 2.94
N ASN A 122 2.93 8.63 2.29
CA ASN A 122 3.85 9.23 1.32
C ASN A 122 3.55 8.84 -0.13
N ILE A 123 2.63 7.89 -0.34
CA ILE A 123 2.25 7.38 -1.65
C ILE A 123 0.92 8.02 -2.06
N PRO A 124 0.88 8.68 -3.23
CA PRO A 124 -0.34 9.28 -3.75
C PRO A 124 -1.40 8.25 -4.05
N ASP A 125 -2.64 8.73 -3.96
CA ASP A 125 -3.78 7.94 -4.39
C ASP A 125 -3.72 7.64 -5.91
N VAL A 126 -4.42 6.58 -6.32
CA VAL A 126 -4.45 6.11 -7.71
C VAL A 126 -4.88 7.19 -8.72
N SER A 127 -5.85 8.05 -8.39
CA SER A 127 -6.32 9.11 -9.29
C SER A 127 -5.30 10.24 -9.46
N THR A 128 -4.46 10.47 -8.44
CA THR A 128 -3.30 11.36 -8.55
C THR A 128 -2.19 10.70 -9.38
N LEU A 129 -1.92 9.40 -9.18
CA LEU A 129 -0.90 8.66 -9.95
C LEU A 129 -1.23 8.54 -11.44
N SER A 130 -2.51 8.36 -11.79
CA SER A 130 -3.01 8.33 -13.18
C SER A 130 -3.10 9.71 -13.83
N LYS A 131 -2.84 10.79 -13.07
CA LYS A 131 -2.98 12.19 -13.48
C LYS A 131 -4.41 12.59 -13.83
N GLU A 132 -5.40 11.86 -13.33
CA GLU A 132 -6.81 12.24 -13.43
C GLU A 132 -7.14 13.41 -12.50
N VAL A 133 -6.44 13.49 -11.37
CA VAL A 133 -6.55 14.58 -10.42
C VAL A 133 -5.21 15.31 -10.35
N ILE A 134 -5.25 16.64 -10.51
CA ILE A 134 -4.07 17.49 -10.44
C ILE A 134 -4.17 18.36 -9.18
N HIS A 135 -3.11 18.32 -8.38
CA HIS A 135 -2.94 19.13 -7.18
C HIS A 135 -1.95 20.27 -7.45
N ASN A 136 -2.33 21.52 -7.20
CA ASN A 136 -1.54 22.71 -7.57
C ASN A 136 -0.09 22.71 -7.04
N ASN A 137 0.19 22.04 -5.92
CA ASN A 137 1.49 22.05 -5.25
C ASN A 137 2.13 20.66 -5.16
N PHE A 138 1.68 19.70 -5.95
CA PHE A 138 2.18 18.33 -5.88
C PHE A 138 2.34 17.72 -7.27
N ILE A 139 3.54 17.19 -7.53
CA ILE A 139 3.83 16.44 -8.75
C ILE A 139 4.16 15.01 -8.31
N PRO A 140 3.30 14.02 -8.62
CA PRO A 140 3.57 12.63 -8.27
C PRO A 140 4.81 12.13 -9.02
N LYS A 141 5.64 11.35 -8.32
CA LYS A 141 6.57 10.43 -8.96
C LYS A 141 5.80 9.36 -9.74
N THR A 142 6.47 8.69 -10.65
CA THR A 142 5.93 7.51 -11.35
C THR A 142 5.73 6.35 -10.37
N LEU A 143 4.83 5.41 -10.71
CA LEU A 143 4.62 4.21 -9.89
C LEU A 143 5.91 3.39 -9.74
N ASP A 144 6.75 3.32 -10.78
CA ASP A 144 8.06 2.67 -10.76
C ASP A 144 9.01 3.29 -9.73
N GLU A 145 9.05 4.62 -9.64
CA GLU A 145 9.85 5.32 -8.64
C GLU A 145 9.37 5.04 -7.20
N TYR A 146 8.06 4.99 -6.97
CA TYR A 146 7.52 4.59 -5.66
C TYR A 146 7.83 3.13 -5.33
N LEU A 147 7.76 2.22 -6.32
CA LEU A 147 8.17 0.83 -6.12
C LEU A 147 9.65 0.75 -5.76
N LYS A 148 10.53 1.50 -6.45
CA LYS A 148 11.96 1.55 -6.11
C LYS A 148 12.20 2.00 -4.66
N ILE A 149 11.51 3.03 -4.19
CA ILE A 149 11.57 3.49 -2.78
C ILE A 149 11.15 2.37 -1.82
N CYS A 150 10.09 1.62 -2.15
CA CYS A 150 9.64 0.47 -1.36
C CYS A 150 10.68 -0.66 -1.35
N ILE A 151 11.27 -0.99 -2.51
CA ILE A 151 12.31 -2.01 -2.63
C ILE A 151 13.60 -1.60 -1.91
N GLU A 152 13.96 -0.32 -1.91
CA GLU A 152 15.09 0.19 -1.12
C GLU A 152 14.89 -0.04 0.38
N THR A 153 13.66 0.09 0.87
CA THR A 153 13.31 -0.28 2.25
C THR A 153 13.63 -1.75 2.50
N VAL A 154 13.25 -2.65 1.59
CA VAL A 154 13.61 -4.07 1.72
C VAL A 154 15.12 -4.28 1.64
N ASN A 155 15.83 -3.59 0.76
CA ASN A 155 17.28 -3.75 0.59
C ASN A 155 18.08 -3.34 1.83
N ARG A 156 17.60 -2.36 2.61
CA ARG A 156 18.23 -1.95 3.87
C ARG A 156 18.17 -3.03 4.94
N HIS A 157 17.07 -3.79 5.02
CA HIS A 157 16.81 -4.74 6.10
C HIS A 157 17.01 -6.21 5.70
N PHE A 158 16.79 -6.54 4.43
CA PHE A 158 17.00 -7.87 3.86
C PHE A 158 18.03 -7.82 2.72
N PRO A 159 19.24 -7.27 2.93
CA PRO A 159 20.20 -7.06 1.84
C PRO A 159 20.55 -8.38 1.16
N GLU A 160 20.89 -8.31 -0.13
CA GLU A 160 21.27 -9.51 -0.89
C GLU A 160 22.47 -10.24 -0.27
N THR A 161 23.34 -9.54 0.45
CA THR A 161 24.48 -10.14 1.16
C THR A 161 24.08 -11.01 2.35
N ASN A 162 22.84 -10.88 2.86
CA ASN A 162 22.34 -11.70 3.96
C ASN A 162 21.71 -13.00 3.44
N ASN A 163 22.49 -14.08 3.45
CA ASN A 163 22.03 -15.41 3.03
C ASN A 163 20.79 -15.91 3.80
N SER A 164 20.61 -15.50 5.05
CA SER A 164 19.46 -15.91 5.86
C SER A 164 18.12 -15.41 5.31
N SER A 165 18.14 -14.27 4.59
CA SER A 165 16.97 -13.70 3.92
C SER A 165 16.46 -14.58 2.77
N PHE A 166 17.28 -15.52 2.30
CA PHE A 166 16.95 -16.43 1.20
C PHE A 166 16.51 -17.82 1.66
N GLN A 167 16.44 -18.05 2.98
CA GLN A 167 15.92 -19.30 3.49
C GLN A 167 14.41 -19.40 3.22
N MET A 168 14.00 -20.59 2.79
CA MET A 168 12.64 -20.89 2.39
C MET A 168 11.68 -21.02 3.57
N LEU A 169 10.53 -20.38 3.46
CA LEU A 169 9.39 -20.42 4.37
C LEU A 169 8.21 -21.04 3.62
N GLU A 170 7.59 -22.07 4.17
CA GLU A 170 6.51 -22.79 3.49
C GLU A 170 5.14 -22.24 3.87
N ILE A 171 4.39 -21.75 2.88
CA ILE A 171 3.03 -21.26 3.05
C ILE A 171 2.15 -22.00 2.05
N LYS A 172 1.22 -22.82 2.54
CA LYS A 172 0.27 -23.60 1.72
C LYS A 172 0.97 -24.39 0.58
N ASN A 173 2.04 -25.10 0.91
CA ASN A 173 2.86 -25.91 -0.02
C ASN A 173 3.69 -25.10 -1.04
N ILE A 174 3.75 -23.78 -0.92
CA ILE A 174 4.64 -22.93 -1.73
C ILE A 174 5.77 -22.44 -0.83
N LYS A 175 7.01 -22.51 -1.33
CA LYS A 175 8.21 -22.09 -0.61
C LYS A 175 8.59 -20.68 -1.02
N TYR A 176 8.57 -19.76 -0.08
CA TYR A 176 8.92 -18.36 -0.28
C TYR A 176 10.22 -18.04 0.45
N PRO A 177 11.21 -17.44 -0.22
CA PRO A 177 12.31 -16.79 0.49
C PRO A 177 11.79 -15.68 1.41
N ALA A 178 12.37 -15.49 2.59
CA ALA A 178 11.95 -14.42 3.51
C ALA A 178 12.03 -13.02 2.87
N ARG A 179 13.06 -12.77 2.05
CA ARG A 179 13.20 -11.53 1.27
C ARG A 179 12.04 -11.34 0.29
N VAL A 180 11.60 -12.40 -0.39
CA VAL A 180 10.46 -12.34 -1.32
C VAL A 180 9.17 -12.00 -0.57
N LEU A 181 8.98 -12.52 0.65
CA LEU A 181 7.86 -12.11 1.50
C LEU A 181 7.94 -10.62 1.89
N ALA A 182 9.13 -10.09 2.19
CA ALA A 182 9.33 -8.67 2.47
C ALA A 182 9.06 -7.78 1.23
N ILE A 183 9.54 -8.19 0.04
CA ILE A 183 9.23 -7.54 -1.26
C ILE A 183 7.72 -7.52 -1.50
N THR A 184 7.08 -8.67 -1.32
CA THR A 184 5.62 -8.81 -1.49
C THR A 184 4.89 -7.90 -0.52
N LEU A 185 5.32 -7.83 0.74
CA LEU A 185 4.71 -6.97 1.76
C LEU A 185 4.77 -5.51 1.36
N VAL A 186 5.94 -4.97 1.03
CA VAL A 186 6.05 -3.54 0.67
C VAL A 186 5.29 -3.20 -0.61
N GLY A 187 5.22 -4.13 -1.57
CA GLY A 187 4.39 -3.98 -2.77
C GLY A 187 2.89 -3.96 -2.46
N LEU A 188 2.43 -4.80 -1.54
CA LEU A 188 1.04 -4.78 -1.07
C LEU A 188 0.71 -3.49 -0.29
N LEU A 189 1.66 -2.98 0.51
CA LEU A 189 1.50 -1.69 1.19
C LEU A 189 1.40 -0.54 0.19
N LEU A 190 2.23 -0.54 -0.86
CA LEU A 190 2.17 0.43 -1.95
C LEU A 190 0.79 0.43 -2.60
N VAL A 191 0.28 -0.75 -2.97
CA VAL A 191 -1.05 -0.90 -3.57
C VAL A 191 -2.16 -0.43 -2.63
N GLU A 192 -2.13 -0.79 -1.35
CA GLU A 192 -3.19 -0.39 -0.42
C GLU A 192 -3.12 1.10 -0.06
N GLU A 193 -1.94 1.72 0.04
CA GLU A 193 -1.85 3.19 0.20
C GLU A 193 -2.42 3.90 -1.04
N SER A 194 -2.02 3.51 -2.25
CA SER A 194 -2.54 4.12 -3.49
C SER A 194 -4.05 3.95 -3.62
N ASN A 195 -4.57 2.74 -3.36
CA ASN A 195 -6.00 2.43 -3.51
C ASN A 195 -6.89 3.10 -2.44
N ARG A 196 -6.29 3.73 -1.42
CA ARG A 196 -7.04 4.43 -0.37
C ARG A 196 -6.81 5.92 -0.39
N GLY A 197 -5.56 6.36 -0.55
CA GLY A 197 -5.19 7.76 -0.71
C GLY A 197 -5.38 8.68 0.49
N ASP A 198 -6.19 8.29 1.47
CA ASP A 198 -6.71 9.18 2.52
C ASP A 198 -5.60 9.76 3.39
N ARG A 199 -4.71 8.92 3.94
CA ARG A 199 -3.60 9.38 4.79
C ARG A 199 -2.65 10.31 4.04
N TRP A 200 -2.25 9.93 2.82
CA TRP A 200 -1.39 10.76 1.97
C TRP A 200 -2.04 12.11 1.69
N PHE A 201 -3.31 12.11 1.34
CA PHE A 201 -4.04 13.34 1.03
C PHE A 201 -4.03 14.30 2.23
N TRP A 202 -4.38 13.81 3.42
CA TRP A 202 -4.39 14.63 4.63
C TRP A 202 -3.00 15.10 5.05
N ARG A 203 -1.98 14.28 4.86
CA ARG A 203 -0.59 14.60 5.22
C ARG A 203 0.06 15.57 4.23
N GLU A 204 0.07 15.24 2.94
CA GLU A 204 0.87 15.94 1.93
C GLU A 204 0.10 17.09 1.26
N ILE A 205 -1.21 16.92 1.05
CA ILE A 205 -2.03 17.93 0.36
C ILE A 205 -2.61 18.94 1.36
N VAL A 206 -3.28 18.46 2.40
CA VAL A 206 -3.96 19.35 3.37
C VAL A 206 -3.05 19.78 4.52
N LYS A 207 -2.05 18.97 4.86
CA LYS A 207 -1.17 19.18 6.02
C LYS A 207 -1.91 19.15 7.36
N ASP A 208 -2.87 18.23 7.48
CA ASP A 208 -3.68 17.97 8.67
C ASP A 208 -3.99 16.46 8.80
N GLU A 209 -2.97 15.68 9.17
CA GLU A 209 -3.03 14.22 9.25
C GLU A 209 -4.07 13.71 10.27
N ALA A 210 -4.47 14.53 11.25
CA ALA A 210 -5.46 14.19 12.27
C ALA A 210 -6.87 13.91 11.71
N LYS A 211 -7.11 14.26 10.44
CA LYS A 211 -8.38 14.03 9.74
C LYS A 211 -8.42 12.75 8.89
N THR A 212 -7.37 11.92 9.00
CA THR A 212 -7.31 10.61 8.35
C THR A 212 -8.34 9.67 8.97
N ASP A 213 -9.26 9.15 8.16
CA ASP A 213 -10.30 8.21 8.57
C ASP A 213 -9.96 6.76 8.18
N PHE A 214 -9.15 6.57 7.13
CA PHE A 214 -8.82 5.25 6.57
C PHE A 214 -7.32 4.98 6.59
N LEU A 215 -6.92 3.95 7.33
CA LEU A 215 -5.53 3.56 7.55
C LEU A 215 -5.24 2.14 7.00
N GLY A 216 -5.67 1.88 5.76
CA GLY A 216 -5.63 0.55 5.14
C GLY A 216 -4.26 -0.13 5.21
N ALA A 217 -3.21 0.54 4.71
CA ALA A 217 -1.87 -0.02 4.73
C ALA A 217 -1.17 0.12 6.10
N ALA A 218 -1.73 0.89 7.05
CA ALA A 218 -1.24 0.89 8.42
C ALA A 218 -1.68 -0.36 9.20
N MET A 219 -2.76 -1.04 8.77
CA MET A 219 -3.28 -2.23 9.46
C MET A 219 -2.25 -3.38 9.54
N PRO A 220 -1.50 -3.73 8.48
CA PRO A 220 -0.39 -4.69 8.58
C PRO A 220 0.68 -4.29 9.61
N ILE A 221 1.04 -3.01 9.68
CA ILE A 221 2.03 -2.53 10.65
C ILE A 221 1.48 -2.59 12.08
N ALA A 222 0.24 -2.19 12.29
CA ALA A 222 -0.44 -2.33 13.58
C ALA A 222 -0.55 -3.80 14.01
N TYR A 223 -0.81 -4.70 13.05
CA TYR A 223 -0.82 -6.15 13.31
C TYR A 223 0.54 -6.66 13.77
N PHE A 224 1.64 -6.27 13.08
CA PHE A 224 3.00 -6.58 13.53
C PHE A 224 3.27 -6.08 14.96
N ALA A 225 2.88 -4.83 15.27
CA ALA A 225 3.06 -4.26 16.60
C ALA A 225 2.28 -5.04 17.67
N ALA A 226 1.03 -5.40 17.40
CA ALA A 226 0.20 -6.20 18.30
C ALA A 226 0.78 -7.60 18.57
N MET A 227 1.44 -8.21 17.56
CA MET A 227 2.05 -9.53 17.70
C MET A 227 3.41 -9.52 18.40
N ASN A 228 4.14 -8.40 18.40
CA ASN A 228 5.49 -8.30 18.98
C ASN A 228 5.55 -7.58 20.33
N PHE A 229 4.59 -6.70 20.63
CA PHE A 229 4.55 -5.97 21.89
C PHE A 229 3.37 -6.45 22.75
N PRO A 230 3.62 -7.03 23.94
CA PRO A 230 2.56 -7.50 24.86
C PRO A 230 1.54 -6.41 25.24
N TRP A 231 1.92 -5.14 25.16
CA TRP A 231 1.08 -3.97 25.45
C TRP A 231 0.21 -3.52 24.26
N GLY A 232 0.46 -4.03 23.05
CA GLY A 232 -0.29 -3.69 21.82
C GLY A 232 -1.76 -4.14 21.82
N MET A 233 -2.15 -4.98 22.80
CA MET A 233 -3.55 -5.36 23.05
C MET A 233 -4.45 -4.18 23.47
N GLU A 234 -3.91 -3.08 23.99
CA GLU A 234 -4.73 -1.92 24.37
C GLU A 234 -5.13 -1.05 23.18
N ILE A 235 -4.31 -0.98 22.13
CA ILE A 235 -4.60 -0.22 20.90
C ILE A 235 -5.72 -0.92 20.08
N GLY A 236 -5.80 -2.26 20.18
CA GLY A 236 -6.83 -3.07 19.50
C GLY A 236 -8.26 -2.91 20.04
N LYS A 237 -8.49 -2.19 21.15
CA LYS A 237 -9.85 -1.93 21.66
C LYS A 237 -10.57 -0.80 20.92
N ALA A 238 -9.85 0.03 20.16
CA ALA A 238 -10.43 1.09 19.33
C ALA A 238 -10.60 0.71 17.85
N ALA A 239 -9.93 -0.36 17.39
CA ALA A 239 -10.15 -0.92 16.06
C ALA A 239 -11.41 -1.82 16.09
N PRO A 240 -12.34 -1.71 15.12
CA PRO A 240 -13.50 -2.58 15.07
C PRO A 240 -13.05 -4.04 15.05
N LYS A 241 -13.51 -4.79 16.06
CA LYS A 241 -13.16 -6.19 16.36
C LYS A 241 -12.87 -6.98 15.10
N PHE A 242 -11.60 -7.25 14.85
CA PHE A 242 -11.20 -8.33 13.96
C PHE A 242 -11.58 -9.64 14.67
N ILE A 243 -12.76 -10.18 14.34
CA ILE A 243 -13.14 -11.53 14.74
C ILE A 243 -12.36 -12.45 13.80
N PRO A 244 -11.43 -13.28 14.28
CA PRO A 244 -10.86 -14.33 13.45
C PRO A 244 -12.00 -15.28 13.08
N SER A 245 -12.39 -15.29 11.81
CA SER A 245 -13.30 -16.30 11.30
C SER A 245 -12.53 -17.63 11.24
N GLY A 246 -12.80 -18.52 12.19
CA GLY A 246 -12.28 -19.88 12.17
C GLY A 246 -12.50 -20.64 13.47
N LYS A 247 -13.64 -21.36 13.54
CA LYS A 247 -13.64 -22.76 13.96
C LYS A 247 -13.90 -23.59 12.71
#